data_AF-A0AA90QBZ5-F1
#
_entry.id   AF-A0AA90QBZ5-F1
#
_cell.length_a   1.000
_cell.length_b   1.000
_cell.length_c   1.000
_cell.angle_alpha   90.00
_cell.angle_beta   90.00
_cell.angle_gamma   90.00
#
_symmetry.space_group_name_H-M   'P 1'
#
loop_
_entity.id
_entity.type
_entity.pdbx_description
1 polymer ?
#
loop_
_entity_poly.entity_id
_entity_poly.type
_entity_poly.pdbx_seq_one_letter_code
_entity_poly.pdbx_strand_id
1 'polypeptide(L)'
;MLQFKNFAVRLSSGAAAILCAGLLSGAACAQSVAFSFDDGPSLAETPRLSPQQRNQAMLDALAKHKVKAALFVTAGNGADKRAGHALARAWGEAGHAIGNHTMTHPDLDSAKISLAQYWQEVMDCDKIIASLPGYQKWFRFTYLREGNTPGKRDGMRAFLAAQGYRNAYVSLDTSDWRLDDYLTELLAKNSKADLAPLKKVYLAHVRQRALAYRALSQRLQGRDIAQVILMHHNLINALFLDDVISMFKEMGWTIVSPAKAFEDPVYQLAPQRAAPGQSLLLSMSRSLGVDKFDGWERLVDDGDADIASLKAQGY
;
A
#
# COMPACT_ATOMS: atom_id res chain seq x y z
N MET A 1 8.89 -14.64 -81.28
CA MET A 1 9.79 -13.47 -81.20
C MET A 1 10.28 -13.34 -79.76
N LEU A 2 11.52 -13.78 -79.52
CA LEU A 2 12.55 -13.31 -78.57
C LEU A 2 12.15 -12.74 -77.18
N GLN A 3 12.80 -13.01 -76.04
CA GLN A 3 13.94 -13.85 -75.64
C GLN A 3 14.10 -13.79 -74.09
N PHE A 4 14.49 -14.92 -73.46
CA PHE A 4 15.52 -15.11 -72.40
C PHE A 4 15.31 -14.40 -71.02
N LYS A 5 15.57 -14.99 -69.85
CA LYS A 5 16.66 -15.92 -69.46
C LYS A 5 16.35 -16.59 -68.11
N ASN A 6 16.73 -17.87 -68.02
CA ASN A 6 16.90 -18.61 -66.78
C ASN A 6 17.96 -17.98 -65.86
N PHE A 7 17.75 -18.07 -64.56
CA PHE A 7 18.84 -18.36 -63.61
C PHE A 7 18.32 -19.29 -62.52
N ALA A 8 18.79 -20.53 -62.55
CA ALA A 8 18.69 -21.46 -61.44
C ALA A 8 19.90 -21.23 -60.52
N VAL A 9 19.65 -21.11 -59.23
CA VAL A 9 20.66 -21.37 -58.20
C VAL A 9 20.09 -22.45 -57.29
N ARG A 10 20.61 -23.66 -57.44
CA ARG A 10 20.58 -24.69 -56.39
C ARG A 10 21.74 -24.39 -55.45
N LEU A 11 21.45 -24.20 -54.17
CA LEU A 11 22.40 -24.44 -53.09
C LEU A 11 21.73 -25.35 -52.06
N SER A 12 22.08 -26.63 -52.16
CA SER A 12 22.08 -27.59 -51.07
C SER A 12 23.05 -27.13 -49.99
N SER A 13 22.66 -27.19 -48.71
CA SER A 13 23.50 -27.55 -47.55
C SER A 13 22.69 -27.37 -46.27
N GLY A 14 22.70 -28.39 -45.41
CA GLY A 14 21.93 -28.41 -44.17
C GLY A 14 22.26 -27.24 -43.24
N ALA A 15 21.20 -26.61 -42.73
CA ALA A 15 21.27 -25.84 -41.50
C ALA A 15 20.47 -26.62 -40.47
N ALA A 16 21.18 -27.23 -39.51
CA ALA A 16 20.56 -27.74 -38.30
C ALA A 16 19.78 -26.60 -37.65
N ALA A 17 18.46 -26.76 -37.52
CA ALA A 17 17.66 -25.91 -36.69
C ALA A 17 18.08 -26.17 -35.24
N ILE A 18 19.04 -25.40 -34.74
CA ILE A 18 19.28 -25.28 -33.32
C ILE A 18 18.07 -24.54 -32.77
N LEU A 19 17.10 -25.32 -32.30
CA LEU A 19 16.05 -24.85 -31.42
C LEU A 19 16.77 -24.37 -30.15
N CYS A 20 17.11 -23.08 -30.09
CA CYS A 20 17.38 -22.42 -28.83
C CYS A 20 16.07 -22.41 -28.05
N ALA A 21 15.77 -23.53 -27.37
CA ALA A 21 14.86 -23.55 -26.26
C ALA A 21 15.47 -22.65 -25.18
N GLY A 22 15.17 -21.36 -25.26
CA GLY A 22 15.43 -20.42 -24.18
C GLY A 22 14.63 -20.90 -22.98
N LEU A 23 15.28 -21.68 -22.12
CA LEU A 23 14.88 -21.83 -20.74
C LEU A 23 14.99 -20.43 -20.12
N LEU A 24 13.92 -19.65 -20.25
CA LEU A 24 13.61 -18.59 -19.30
C LEU A 24 13.33 -19.31 -17.99
N SER A 25 14.41 -19.66 -17.29
CA SER A 25 14.40 -19.92 -15.86
C SER A 25 13.95 -18.61 -15.22
N GLY A 26 12.64 -18.37 -15.21
CA GLY A 26 12.05 -17.32 -14.41
C GLY A 26 12.51 -17.60 -12.99
N ALA A 27 13.43 -16.78 -12.49
CA ALA A 27 13.78 -16.82 -11.09
C ALA A 27 12.45 -16.74 -10.34
N ALA A 28 12.07 -17.81 -9.65
CA ALA A 28 10.92 -17.81 -8.77
C ALA A 28 11.26 -16.81 -7.66
N CYS A 29 10.97 -15.53 -7.89
CA CYS A 29 11.14 -14.51 -6.88
C CYS A 29 10.20 -14.89 -5.73
N ALA A 30 10.78 -15.11 -4.56
CA ALA A 30 10.01 -15.31 -3.35
C ALA A 30 9.06 -14.12 -3.19
N GLN A 31 7.83 -14.42 -2.78
CA GLN A 31 6.83 -13.41 -2.54
C GLN A 31 7.37 -12.37 -1.56
N SER A 32 7.21 -11.08 -1.89
CA SER A 32 7.79 -9.99 -1.11
C SER A 32 6.75 -8.98 -0.66
N VAL A 33 6.97 -8.34 0.49
CA VAL A 33 6.15 -7.25 1.03
C VAL A 33 6.99 -6.11 1.58
N ALA A 34 6.57 -4.87 1.33
CA ALA A 34 7.09 -3.66 1.94
C ALA A 34 6.00 -2.99 2.79
N PHE A 35 6.34 -2.69 4.05
CA PHE A 35 5.43 -2.06 5.01
C PHE A 35 5.31 -0.56 4.78
N SER A 36 4.07 -0.07 4.73
CA SER A 36 3.78 1.36 4.72
C SER A 36 2.60 1.71 5.61
N PHE A 37 2.67 2.90 6.22
CA PHE A 37 1.71 3.39 7.20
C PHE A 37 1.20 4.77 6.81
N ASP A 38 -0.11 4.94 6.75
CA ASP A 38 -0.74 6.22 6.48
C ASP A 38 -1.14 6.93 7.78
N ASP A 39 -1.47 8.22 7.68
CA ASP A 39 -2.06 9.08 8.71
C ASP A 39 -1.21 9.40 9.95
N GLY A 40 0.00 8.88 10.03
CA GLY A 40 0.88 9.16 11.15
C GLY A 40 1.80 10.37 10.95
N PRO A 41 2.36 10.93 12.04
CA PRO A 41 1.99 10.64 13.42
C PRO A 41 0.66 11.32 13.77
N SER A 42 -0.15 10.64 14.57
CA SER A 42 -1.36 11.22 15.15
C SER A 42 -1.16 11.54 16.63
N LEU A 43 -1.47 12.77 17.02
CA LEU A 43 -1.49 13.23 18.41
C LEU A 43 -2.85 12.98 19.10
N ALA A 44 -3.80 12.34 18.42
CA ALA A 44 -5.03 11.92 19.06
C ALA A 44 -4.74 10.87 20.14
N GLU A 45 -5.35 11.06 21.31
CA GLU A 45 -5.31 10.08 22.39
C GLU A 45 -6.08 8.82 21.99
N THR A 46 -5.53 7.66 22.38
CA THR A 46 -6.17 6.37 22.16
C THR A 46 -6.22 5.60 23.47
N PRO A 47 -7.13 4.62 23.62
CA PRO A 47 -7.10 3.75 24.78
C PRO A 47 -5.73 3.05 24.93
N ARG A 48 -5.29 2.89 26.19
CA ARG A 48 -4.04 2.20 26.62
C ARG A 48 -2.72 2.86 26.26
N LEU A 49 -2.59 3.47 25.09
CA LEU A 49 -1.33 4.03 24.60
C LEU A 49 -1.50 5.51 24.27
N SER A 50 -0.62 6.35 24.82
CA SER A 50 -0.47 7.74 24.38
C SER A 50 0.09 7.82 22.95
N PRO A 51 0.02 8.99 22.29
CA PRO A 51 0.65 9.19 20.98
C PRO A 51 2.14 8.78 20.94
N GLN A 52 2.90 9.12 21.99
CA GLN A 52 4.32 8.75 22.07
C GLN A 52 4.50 7.24 22.21
N GLN A 53 3.69 6.59 23.06
CA GLN A 53 3.76 5.14 23.27
C GLN A 53 3.36 4.37 22.01
N ARG A 54 2.30 4.80 21.31
CA ARG A 54 1.91 4.19 20.03
C ARG A 54 3.02 4.28 19.00
N ASN A 55 3.57 5.48 18.82
CA ASN A 55 4.65 5.71 17.86
C ASN A 55 5.88 4.85 18.19
N GLN A 56 6.27 4.80 19.46
CA GLN A 56 7.42 4.01 19.90
C GLN A 56 7.18 2.51 19.71
N ALA A 57 6.00 1.99 20.05
CA ALA A 57 5.68 0.56 19.89
C ALA A 57 5.78 0.11 18.42
N MET A 58 5.34 0.95 17.48
CA MET A 58 5.49 0.65 16.04
C MET A 58 6.96 0.65 15.61
N LEU A 59 7.75 1.65 16.04
CA LEU A 59 9.19 1.71 15.73
C LEU A 59 9.96 0.53 16.34
N ASP A 60 9.62 0.13 17.57
CA ASP A 60 10.24 -1.01 18.26
C ASP A 60 9.97 -2.32 17.52
N ALA A 61 8.73 -2.56 17.07
CA ALA A 61 8.38 -3.73 16.28
C ALA A 61 9.15 -3.77 14.95
N LEU A 62 9.23 -2.64 14.24
CA LEU A 62 10.00 -2.53 13.00
C LEU A 62 11.50 -2.77 13.24
N ALA A 63 12.06 -2.18 14.29
CA ALA A 63 13.47 -2.33 14.65
C ALA A 63 13.82 -3.77 15.05
N LYS A 64 13.02 -4.40 15.92
CA LYS A 64 13.16 -5.80 16.33
C LYS A 64 13.24 -6.73 15.13
N HIS A 65 12.44 -6.47 14.10
CA HIS A 65 12.41 -7.28 12.90
C HIS A 65 13.34 -6.81 11.77
N LYS A 66 14.09 -5.72 11.97
CA LYS A 66 14.98 -5.08 10.99
C LYS A 66 14.25 -4.65 9.72
N VAL A 67 12.99 -4.23 9.85
CA VAL A 67 12.15 -3.77 8.74
C VAL A 67 12.36 -2.28 8.51
N LYS A 68 12.60 -1.89 7.25
CA LYS A 68 12.47 -0.49 6.82
C LYS A 68 11.12 -0.31 6.16
N ALA A 69 10.45 0.80 6.48
CA ALA A 69 9.05 1.06 6.14
C ALA A 69 8.91 2.49 5.61
N ALA A 70 7.70 2.87 5.21
CA ALA A 70 7.36 4.24 4.85
C ALA A 70 6.22 4.75 5.74
N LEU A 71 6.33 6.00 6.20
CA LEU A 71 5.25 6.73 6.86
C LEU A 71 4.75 7.82 5.90
N PHE A 72 3.49 7.76 5.52
CA PHE A 72 2.81 8.79 4.74
C PHE A 72 2.09 9.74 5.69
N VAL A 73 2.58 10.98 5.75
CA VAL A 73 2.22 11.93 6.80
C VAL A 73 1.01 12.75 6.40
N THR A 74 -0.04 12.65 7.20
CA THR A 74 -1.16 13.61 7.24
C THR A 74 -0.79 14.69 8.26
N ALA A 75 -0.33 15.85 7.80
CA ALA A 75 0.37 16.77 8.70
C ALA A 75 -0.53 17.35 9.82
N GLY A 76 -1.81 17.58 9.53
CA GLY A 76 -2.82 18.06 10.48
C GLY A 76 -3.20 17.05 11.57
N ASN A 77 -2.79 15.78 11.47
CA ASN A 77 -2.95 14.82 12.57
C ASN A 77 -1.98 15.10 13.73
N GLY A 78 -1.04 16.03 13.55
CA GLY A 78 -0.22 16.58 14.62
C GLY A 78 1.24 16.83 14.25
N ALA A 79 1.68 16.45 13.05
CA ALA A 79 3.02 16.76 12.56
C ALA A 79 3.26 18.26 12.36
N ASP A 80 2.18 19.05 12.23
CA ASP A 80 2.17 20.51 12.24
C ASP A 80 2.47 21.13 13.63
N LYS A 81 2.50 20.32 14.68
CA LYS A 81 2.85 20.70 16.06
C LYS A 81 4.21 20.13 16.45
N ARG A 82 4.95 20.82 17.34
CA ARG A 82 6.29 20.38 17.80
C ARG A 82 6.33 18.92 18.27
N ALA A 83 5.33 18.48 19.04
CA ALA A 83 5.29 17.12 19.58
C ALA A 83 5.14 16.06 18.47
N GLY A 84 4.21 16.25 17.54
CA GLY A 84 4.01 15.31 16.44
C GLY A 84 5.13 15.40 15.40
N HIS A 85 5.68 16.59 15.14
CA HIS A 85 6.86 16.74 14.28
C HIS A 85 8.05 15.89 14.78
N ALA A 86 8.27 15.88 16.10
CA ALA A 86 9.28 15.03 16.73
C ALA A 86 8.98 13.53 16.55
N LEU A 87 7.71 13.12 16.59
CA LEU A 87 7.31 11.73 16.31
C LEU A 87 7.60 11.35 14.85
N ALA A 88 7.25 12.22 13.88
CA ALA A 88 7.56 12.00 12.46
C ALA A 88 9.08 11.94 12.21
N ARG A 89 9.84 12.82 12.86
CA ARG A 89 11.31 12.83 12.81
C ARG A 89 11.91 11.51 13.30
N ALA A 90 11.37 10.94 14.37
CA ALA A 90 11.86 9.65 14.91
C ALA A 90 11.75 8.51 13.88
N TRP A 91 10.72 8.51 13.01
CA TRP A 91 10.63 7.55 11.90
C TRP A 91 11.78 7.73 10.91
N GLY A 92 12.06 8.97 10.51
CA GLY A 92 13.17 9.31 9.63
C GLY A 92 14.54 8.92 10.21
N GLU A 93 14.77 9.23 11.48
CA GLU A 93 16.02 8.91 12.20
C GLU A 93 16.22 7.41 12.37
N ALA A 94 15.13 6.65 12.51
CA ALA A 94 15.15 5.18 12.46
C ALA A 94 15.36 4.62 11.04
N GLY A 95 15.47 5.47 10.02
CA GLY A 95 15.76 5.10 8.63
C GLY A 95 14.55 4.65 7.83
N HIS A 96 13.34 5.00 8.26
CA HIS A 96 12.11 4.82 7.48
C HIS A 96 11.95 5.98 6.48
N ALA A 97 11.28 5.73 5.36
CA ALA A 97 10.94 6.78 4.41
C ALA A 97 9.78 7.63 4.94
N ILE A 98 9.79 8.93 4.63
CA ILE A 98 8.70 9.86 4.93
C ILE A 98 8.09 10.34 3.61
N GLY A 99 6.80 10.09 3.43
CA GLY A 99 6.00 10.52 2.27
C GLY A 99 4.89 11.48 2.67
N ASN A 100 4.26 12.08 1.67
CA ASN A 100 3.19 13.07 1.83
C ASN A 100 1.81 12.39 1.73
N HIS A 101 0.92 12.67 2.68
CA HIS A 101 -0.48 12.22 2.69
C HIS A 101 -1.47 13.37 2.88
N THR A 102 -1.15 14.54 2.31
CA THR A 102 -1.90 15.81 2.43
C THR A 102 -1.84 16.45 3.82
N MET A 103 -2.39 17.67 3.94
CA MET A 103 -2.41 18.42 5.20
C MET A 103 -3.57 17.95 6.09
N THR A 104 -4.79 17.86 5.55
CA THR A 104 -6.01 17.63 6.34
C THR A 104 -6.79 16.37 5.97
N HIS A 105 -6.20 15.50 5.14
CA HIS A 105 -6.83 14.27 4.64
C HIS A 105 -8.17 14.48 3.88
N PRO A 106 -8.30 15.46 2.97
CA PRO A 106 -9.57 15.64 2.23
C PRO A 106 -9.77 14.55 1.17
N ASP A 107 -11.01 14.28 0.77
CA ASP A 107 -11.31 13.37 -0.35
C ASP A 107 -11.35 14.15 -1.68
N LEU A 108 -10.44 13.85 -2.61
CA LEU A 108 -10.42 14.49 -3.93
C LEU A 108 -11.65 14.13 -4.78
N ASP A 109 -12.33 13.02 -4.51
CA ASP A 109 -13.60 12.69 -5.19
C ASP A 109 -14.75 13.59 -4.73
N SER A 110 -14.64 14.21 -3.56
CA SER A 110 -15.69 15.09 -3.05
C SER A 110 -15.92 16.27 -3.98
N ALA A 111 -17.19 16.54 -4.32
CA ALA A 111 -17.57 17.73 -5.08
C ALA A 111 -17.23 19.04 -4.34
N LYS A 112 -17.03 18.98 -3.02
CA LYS A 112 -16.65 20.13 -2.18
C LYS A 112 -15.17 20.48 -2.27
N ILE A 113 -14.34 19.57 -2.81
CA ILE A 113 -12.89 19.75 -2.93
C ILE A 113 -12.55 20.01 -4.39
N SER A 114 -12.06 21.21 -4.67
CA SER A 114 -11.51 21.57 -5.97
C SER A 114 -10.10 21.01 -6.14
N LEU A 115 -9.66 20.87 -7.39
CA LEU A 115 -8.30 20.43 -7.70
C LEU A 115 -7.24 21.37 -7.11
N ALA A 116 -7.45 22.69 -7.20
CA ALA A 116 -6.51 23.69 -6.68
C ALA A 116 -6.40 23.62 -5.14
N GLN A 117 -7.51 23.39 -4.42
CA GLN A 117 -7.47 23.15 -2.98
C GLN A 117 -6.65 21.90 -2.65
N TYR A 118 -6.80 20.82 -3.41
CA TYR A 118 -6.05 19.59 -3.19
C TYR A 118 -4.54 19.74 -3.52
N TRP A 119 -4.17 20.61 -4.47
CA TRP A 119 -2.76 20.97 -4.67
C TRP A 119 -2.18 21.67 -3.44
N GLN A 120 -2.93 22.61 -2.87
CA GLN A 120 -2.53 23.34 -1.68
C GLN A 120 -2.30 22.41 -0.49
N GLU A 121 -3.19 21.42 -0.33
CA GLU A 121 -3.08 20.36 0.68
C GLU A 121 -1.76 19.57 0.58
N VAL A 122 -1.33 19.23 -0.63
CA VAL A 122 -0.02 18.57 -0.84
C VAL A 122 1.12 19.52 -0.47
N MET A 123 1.08 20.76 -0.94
CA MET A 123 2.17 21.73 -0.72
C MET A 123 2.29 22.15 0.76
N ASP A 124 1.19 22.26 1.49
CA ASP A 124 1.23 22.63 2.90
C ASP A 124 1.76 21.50 3.77
N CYS A 125 1.40 20.25 3.48
CA CYS A 125 2.05 19.10 4.10
C CYS A 125 3.55 19.06 3.75
N ASP A 126 3.91 19.33 2.49
CA ASP A 126 5.31 19.28 2.04
C ASP A 126 6.21 20.24 2.82
N LYS A 127 5.74 21.47 3.07
CA LYS A 127 6.48 22.47 3.87
C LYS A 127 6.83 21.96 5.27
N ILE A 128 5.99 21.11 5.86
CA ILE A 128 6.17 20.57 7.20
C ILE A 128 7.17 19.40 7.20
N ILE A 129 7.08 18.51 6.20
CA ILE A 129 7.81 17.24 6.20
C ILE A 129 9.13 17.27 5.40
N ALA A 130 9.35 18.23 4.50
CA ALA A 130 10.51 18.26 3.61
C ALA A 130 11.87 18.31 4.32
N SER A 131 11.91 18.77 5.58
CA SER A 131 13.12 18.81 6.41
C SER A 131 13.33 17.56 7.27
N LEU A 132 12.40 16.61 7.26
CA LEU A 132 12.51 15.38 8.04
C LEU A 132 13.52 14.43 7.39
N PRO A 133 14.34 13.71 8.18
CA PRO A 133 15.16 12.64 7.66
C PRO A 133 14.30 11.59 6.95
N GLY A 134 14.83 10.97 5.89
CA GLY A 134 14.09 9.98 5.12
C GLY A 134 12.98 10.54 4.22
N TYR A 135 12.77 11.87 4.17
CA TYR A 135 11.83 12.49 3.24
C TYR A 135 12.07 12.07 1.79
N GLN A 136 10.99 11.74 1.10
CA GLN A 136 10.95 11.40 -0.31
C GLN A 136 9.82 12.18 -0.98
N LYS A 137 9.99 12.51 -2.27
CA LYS A 137 8.89 12.99 -3.13
C LYS A 137 7.94 11.84 -3.50
N TRP A 138 7.38 11.19 -2.48
CA TRP A 138 6.38 10.14 -2.56
C TRP A 138 5.07 10.70 -2.02
N PHE A 139 4.00 10.56 -2.79
CA PHE A 139 2.68 11.02 -2.41
C PHE A 139 1.70 9.86 -2.42
N ARG A 140 0.83 9.79 -1.42
CA ARG A 140 -0.29 8.85 -1.42
C ARG A 140 -1.60 9.62 -1.35
N PHE A 141 -2.49 9.30 -2.28
CA PHE A 141 -3.85 9.85 -2.27
C PHE A 141 -4.61 9.36 -1.06
N THR A 142 -5.23 10.29 -0.35
CA THR A 142 -6.22 10.04 0.70
C THR A 142 -7.34 9.16 0.15
N TYR A 143 -7.77 8.17 0.93
CA TYR A 143 -8.76 7.17 0.52
C TYR A 143 -8.40 6.39 -0.75
N LEU A 144 -7.16 6.49 -1.26
CA LEU A 144 -6.72 5.98 -2.56
C LEU A 144 -7.54 6.52 -3.75
N ARG A 145 -8.11 7.72 -3.61
CA ARG A 145 -9.01 8.35 -4.60
C ARG A 145 -8.28 9.45 -5.37
N GLU A 146 -8.09 9.23 -6.68
CA GLU A 146 -7.38 10.18 -7.54
C GLU A 146 -8.27 11.29 -8.13
N GLY A 147 -9.56 11.33 -7.78
CA GLY A 147 -10.53 12.30 -8.29
C GLY A 147 -11.61 11.65 -9.16
N ASN A 148 -12.84 12.14 -8.99
CA ASN A 148 -14.05 11.59 -9.61
C ASN A 148 -14.32 12.08 -11.04
N THR A 149 -13.46 12.94 -11.59
CA THR A 149 -13.56 13.43 -12.98
C THR A 149 -12.20 13.29 -13.68
N PRO A 150 -12.17 13.15 -15.02
CA PRO A 150 -10.92 13.16 -15.77
C PRO A 150 -10.07 14.40 -15.48
N GLY A 151 -10.70 15.57 -15.35
CA GLY A 151 -10.00 16.83 -15.03
C GLY A 151 -9.30 16.81 -13.68
N LYS A 152 -9.95 16.28 -12.62
CA LYS A 152 -9.31 16.14 -11.31
C LYS A 152 -8.18 15.13 -11.35
N ARG A 153 -8.42 13.94 -11.93
CA ARG A 153 -7.42 12.87 -12.02
C ARG A 153 -6.19 13.28 -12.81
N ASP A 154 -6.38 13.72 -14.05
CA ASP A 154 -5.27 14.03 -14.95
C ASP A 154 -4.56 15.30 -14.49
N GLY A 155 -5.31 16.29 -13.98
CA GLY A 155 -4.74 17.49 -13.38
C GLY A 155 -3.90 17.19 -12.14
N MET A 156 -4.32 16.25 -11.29
CA MET A 156 -3.54 15.86 -10.11
C MET A 156 -2.31 15.04 -10.49
N ARG A 157 -2.42 14.12 -11.45
CA ARG A 157 -1.25 13.39 -11.99
C ARG A 157 -0.21 14.33 -12.61
N ALA A 158 -0.65 15.31 -13.40
CA ALA A 158 0.22 16.32 -13.99
C ALA A 158 0.90 17.20 -12.93
N PHE A 159 0.15 17.63 -11.91
CA PHE A 159 0.71 18.38 -10.78
C PHE A 159 1.79 17.58 -10.04
N LEU A 160 1.51 16.32 -9.68
CA LEU A 160 2.50 15.48 -8.99
C LEU A 160 3.78 15.34 -9.82
N ALA A 161 3.65 15.04 -11.12
CA ALA A 161 4.80 14.96 -12.02
C ALA A 161 5.60 16.26 -12.08
N ALA A 162 4.92 17.42 -12.21
CA ALA A 162 5.56 18.73 -12.23
C ALA A 162 6.28 19.08 -10.92
N GLN A 163 5.79 18.59 -9.78
CA GLN A 163 6.41 18.78 -8.45
C GLN A 163 7.45 17.70 -8.12
N GLY A 164 7.74 16.78 -9.05
CA GLY A 164 8.69 15.68 -8.87
C GLY A 164 8.17 14.56 -7.95
N TYR A 165 6.88 14.57 -7.61
CA TYR A 165 6.24 13.50 -6.86
C TYR A 165 5.92 12.29 -7.73
N ARG A 166 6.13 11.11 -7.17
CA ARG A 166 5.47 9.89 -7.64
C ARG A 166 4.24 9.58 -6.80
N ASN A 167 3.24 8.96 -7.42
CA ASN A 167 2.18 8.28 -6.67
C ASN A 167 2.72 6.98 -6.08
N ALA A 168 2.75 6.89 -4.75
CA ALA A 168 3.24 5.76 -3.99
C ALA A 168 2.11 4.78 -3.71
N TYR A 169 1.68 4.09 -4.78
CA TYR A 169 0.59 3.13 -4.76
C TYR A 169 0.72 2.05 -3.69
N VAL A 170 -0.42 1.56 -3.23
CA VAL A 170 -0.53 0.33 -2.45
C VAL A 170 -1.09 -0.77 -3.34
N SER A 171 -0.64 -2.00 -3.14
CA SER A 171 -1.10 -3.17 -3.90
C SER A 171 -1.79 -4.20 -3.00
N LEU A 172 -1.58 -4.12 -1.69
CA LEU A 172 -2.23 -4.93 -0.68
C LEU A 172 -2.85 -3.97 0.34
N ASP A 173 -4.18 -3.85 0.34
CA ASP A 173 -4.91 -3.07 1.34
C ASP A 173 -5.33 -4.00 2.48
N THR A 174 -5.20 -3.59 3.75
CA THR A 174 -5.61 -4.41 4.90
C THR A 174 -6.96 -4.02 5.50
N SER A 175 -7.48 -2.82 5.23
CA SER A 175 -8.63 -2.26 5.97
C SER A 175 -8.48 -2.37 7.51
N ASP A 176 -7.26 -2.26 8.03
CA ASP A 176 -6.97 -2.36 9.47
C ASP A 176 -7.72 -1.29 10.30
N TRP A 177 -7.98 -0.11 9.71
CA TRP A 177 -8.75 0.98 10.32
C TRP A 177 -10.11 0.51 10.85
N ARG A 178 -10.77 -0.43 10.17
CA ARG A 178 -12.12 -0.87 10.55
C ARG A 178 -12.12 -1.70 11.83
N LEU A 179 -11.09 -2.53 12.02
CA LEU A 179 -10.86 -3.30 13.23
C LEU A 179 -10.27 -2.42 14.35
N ASP A 180 -9.54 -1.36 14.02
CA ASP A 180 -9.10 -0.33 14.97
C ASP A 180 -10.27 0.47 15.56
N ASP A 181 -11.26 0.83 14.73
CA ASP A 181 -12.49 1.47 15.19
C ASP A 181 -13.22 0.58 16.22
N TYR A 182 -13.37 -0.71 15.88
CA TYR A 182 -13.99 -1.66 16.79
C TYR A 182 -13.17 -1.89 18.07
N LEU A 183 -11.83 -1.94 17.98
CA LEU A 183 -10.93 -1.98 19.14
C LEU A 183 -11.15 -0.77 20.06
N THR A 184 -11.22 0.43 19.47
CA THR A 184 -11.39 1.68 20.20
C THR A 184 -12.75 1.72 20.90
N GLU A 185 -13.82 1.31 20.21
CA GLU A 185 -15.16 1.17 20.81
C GLU A 185 -15.19 0.15 21.96
N LEU A 186 -14.53 -1.01 21.77
CA LEU A 186 -14.44 -2.05 22.78
C LEU A 186 -13.74 -1.53 24.03
N LEU A 187 -12.59 -0.87 23.87
CA LEU A 187 -11.80 -0.36 24.99
C LEU A 187 -12.42 0.86 25.67
N ALA A 188 -13.23 1.64 24.96
CA ALA A 188 -14.03 2.71 25.56
C ALA A 188 -15.09 2.14 26.52
N LYS A 189 -15.69 0.98 26.20
CA LYS A 189 -16.68 0.29 27.05
C LYS A 189 -16.01 -0.53 28.16
N ASN A 190 -14.88 -1.16 27.86
CA ASN A 190 -14.12 -1.99 28.78
C ASN A 190 -12.61 -1.80 28.56
N SER A 191 -12.01 -0.85 29.28
CA SER A 191 -10.58 -0.51 29.14
C SER A 191 -9.63 -1.68 29.41
N LYS A 192 -10.09 -2.69 30.16
CA LYS A 192 -9.35 -3.90 30.52
C LYS A 192 -9.74 -5.14 29.70
N ALA A 193 -10.49 -4.98 28.61
CA ALA A 193 -10.89 -6.10 27.75
C ALA A 193 -9.68 -6.96 27.34
N ASP A 194 -9.81 -8.29 27.42
CA ASP A 194 -8.80 -9.18 26.86
C ASP A 194 -8.79 -9.01 25.33
N LEU A 195 -7.62 -8.70 24.76
CA LEU A 195 -7.48 -8.48 23.32
C LEU A 195 -7.08 -9.73 22.54
N ALA A 196 -6.87 -10.88 23.21
CA ALA A 196 -6.48 -12.10 22.52
C ALA A 196 -7.46 -12.54 21.41
N PRO A 197 -8.80 -12.50 21.60
CA PRO A 197 -9.74 -12.83 20.53
C PRO A 197 -9.63 -11.88 19.34
N LEU A 198 -9.60 -10.57 19.59
CA LEU A 198 -9.45 -9.56 18.54
C LEU A 198 -8.12 -9.71 17.79
N LYS A 199 -7.01 -9.88 18.50
CA LYS A 199 -5.69 -10.09 17.90
C LYS A 199 -5.70 -11.28 16.94
N LYS A 200 -6.29 -12.40 17.36
CA LYS A 200 -6.41 -13.60 16.51
C LYS A 200 -7.19 -13.31 15.22
N VAL A 201 -8.32 -12.61 15.34
CA VAL A 201 -9.15 -12.23 14.18
C VAL A 201 -8.42 -11.22 13.28
N TYR A 202 -7.76 -10.23 13.86
CA TYR A 202 -6.98 -9.24 13.12
C TYR A 202 -5.85 -9.87 12.30
N LEU A 203 -5.06 -10.78 12.90
CA LEU A 203 -4.01 -11.50 12.18
C LEU A 203 -4.59 -12.39 11.07
N ALA A 204 -5.72 -13.05 11.31
CA ALA A 204 -6.40 -13.84 10.29
C ALA A 204 -6.88 -12.96 9.12
N HIS A 205 -7.46 -11.80 9.40
CA HIS A 205 -7.88 -10.83 8.39
C HIS A 205 -6.73 -10.36 7.51
N VAL A 206 -5.64 -9.87 8.12
CA VAL A 206 -4.45 -9.41 7.37
C VAL A 206 -3.85 -10.54 6.53
N ARG A 207 -3.75 -11.76 7.08
CA ARG A 207 -3.30 -12.95 6.33
C ARG A 207 -4.18 -13.23 5.12
N GLN A 208 -5.49 -13.26 5.29
CA GLN A 208 -6.43 -13.57 4.22
C GLN A 208 -6.37 -12.53 3.10
N ARG A 209 -6.28 -11.24 3.47
CA ARG A 209 -6.11 -10.15 2.49
C ARG A 209 -4.79 -10.26 1.76
N ALA A 210 -3.69 -10.56 2.45
CA ALA A 210 -2.39 -10.77 1.83
C ALA A 210 -2.40 -11.90 0.78
N LEU A 211 -3.07 -13.03 1.09
CA LEU A 211 -3.22 -14.15 0.17
C LEU A 211 -4.12 -13.79 -1.02
N ALA A 212 -5.24 -13.11 -0.79
CA ALA A 212 -6.16 -12.68 -1.84
C ALA A 212 -5.49 -11.69 -2.81
N TYR A 213 -4.73 -10.71 -2.30
CA TYR A 213 -4.00 -9.74 -3.12
C TYR A 213 -2.83 -10.36 -3.88
N ARG A 214 -2.20 -11.41 -3.35
CA ARG A 214 -1.24 -12.23 -4.11
C ARG A 214 -1.92 -12.93 -5.29
N ALA A 215 -3.03 -13.61 -5.02
CA ALA A 215 -3.77 -14.31 -6.07
C ALA A 215 -4.21 -13.32 -7.16
N LEU A 216 -4.64 -12.13 -6.77
CA LEU A 216 -4.96 -11.06 -7.71
C LEU A 216 -3.74 -10.61 -8.51
N SER A 217 -2.58 -10.40 -7.88
CA SER A 217 -1.36 -10.02 -8.62
C SER A 217 -0.93 -11.10 -9.61
N GLN A 218 -1.01 -12.38 -9.23
CA GLN A 218 -0.67 -13.49 -10.12
C GLN A 218 -1.63 -13.57 -11.32
N ARG A 219 -2.93 -13.35 -11.11
CA ARG A 219 -3.91 -13.29 -12.20
C ARG A 219 -3.65 -12.13 -13.15
N LEU A 220 -3.28 -10.96 -12.62
CA LEU A 220 -3.09 -9.74 -13.41
C LEU A 220 -1.72 -9.66 -14.09
N GLN A 221 -0.68 -10.24 -13.49
CA GLN A 221 0.72 -10.05 -13.91
C GLN A 221 1.42 -11.35 -14.30
N GLY A 222 0.80 -12.51 -14.07
CA GLY A 222 1.41 -13.82 -14.31
C GLY A 222 2.57 -14.17 -13.37
N ARG A 223 2.78 -13.38 -12.31
CA ARG A 223 3.88 -13.52 -11.35
C ARG A 223 3.55 -12.93 -9.99
N ASP A 224 4.36 -13.24 -8.99
CA ASP A 224 4.40 -12.47 -7.75
C ASP A 224 5.01 -11.07 -8.03
N ILE A 225 4.47 -10.06 -7.35
CA ILE A 225 5.01 -8.70 -7.31
C ILE A 225 5.55 -8.41 -5.91
N ALA A 226 6.44 -7.41 -5.80
CA ALA A 226 6.81 -6.89 -4.49
C ALA A 226 5.65 -6.05 -3.92
N GLN A 227 4.81 -6.65 -3.08
CA GLN A 227 3.60 -6.01 -2.58
C GLN A 227 3.93 -4.82 -1.66
N VAL A 228 3.17 -3.73 -1.76
CA VAL A 228 3.20 -2.61 -0.81
C VAL A 228 1.93 -2.69 0.02
N ILE A 229 2.08 -3.03 1.30
CA ILE A 229 0.97 -3.17 2.24
C ILE A 229 0.57 -1.80 2.80
N LEU A 230 -0.73 -1.51 2.75
CA LEU A 230 -1.36 -0.38 3.43
C LEU A 230 -1.76 -0.79 4.84
N MET A 231 -1.23 -0.05 5.81
CA MET A 231 -1.63 -0.07 7.22
C MET A 231 -1.74 1.38 7.68
N HIS A 232 -2.27 1.64 8.87
CA HIS A 232 -2.36 3.00 9.40
C HIS A 232 -1.55 3.18 10.69
N HIS A 233 -1.12 4.41 11.01
CA HIS A 233 -0.52 4.77 12.29
C HIS A 233 -1.62 4.89 13.38
N ASN A 234 -2.12 3.74 13.82
CA ASN A 234 -3.27 3.64 14.72
C ASN A 234 -2.97 2.72 15.92
N LEU A 235 -3.97 2.47 16.77
CA LEU A 235 -3.78 1.72 18.02
C LEU A 235 -3.59 0.21 17.75
N ILE A 236 -4.37 -0.39 16.86
CA ILE A 236 -4.32 -1.82 16.57
C ILE A 236 -2.94 -2.22 16.02
N ASN A 237 -2.34 -1.37 15.18
CA ASN A 237 -0.98 -1.62 14.68
C ASN A 237 0.08 -1.33 15.74
N ALA A 238 -0.09 -0.30 16.56
CA ALA A 238 0.82 -0.10 17.69
C ALA A 238 0.84 -1.30 18.65
N LEU A 239 -0.29 -2.00 18.81
CA LEU A 239 -0.39 -3.18 19.68
C LEU A 239 0.12 -4.47 19.02
N PHE A 240 -0.09 -4.65 17.71
CA PHE A 240 0.07 -5.97 17.07
C PHE A 240 1.01 -6.00 15.86
N LEU A 241 1.74 -4.92 15.55
CA LEU A 241 2.65 -4.90 14.39
C LEU A 241 3.76 -5.95 14.47
N ASP A 242 4.29 -6.23 15.67
CA ASP A 242 5.27 -7.31 15.90
C ASP A 242 4.73 -8.67 15.44
N ASP A 243 3.47 -8.95 15.76
CA ASP A 243 2.78 -10.18 15.37
C ASP A 243 2.51 -10.22 13.87
N VAL A 244 2.08 -9.10 13.26
CA VAL A 244 1.86 -9.01 11.81
C VAL A 244 3.16 -9.29 11.06
N ILE A 245 4.28 -8.67 11.47
CA ILE A 245 5.57 -8.88 10.81
C ILE A 245 6.03 -10.33 10.98
N SER A 246 5.89 -10.91 12.18
CA SER A 246 6.21 -12.32 12.44
C SER A 246 5.38 -13.26 11.55
N MET A 247 4.08 -13.00 11.44
CA MET A 247 3.16 -13.75 10.59
C MET A 247 3.58 -13.73 9.11
N PHE A 248 4.00 -12.58 8.56
CA PHE A 248 4.48 -12.52 7.17
C PHE A 248 5.75 -13.37 6.97
N LYS A 249 6.68 -13.37 7.96
CA LYS A 249 7.88 -14.22 7.92
C LYS A 249 7.52 -15.70 7.98
N GLU A 250 6.58 -16.10 8.83
CA GLU A 250 6.06 -17.47 8.93
C GLU A 250 5.38 -17.93 7.64
N MET A 251 4.71 -17.02 6.94
CA MET A 251 4.13 -17.27 5.61
C MET A 251 5.20 -17.37 4.51
N GLY A 252 6.48 -17.20 4.82
CA GLY A 252 7.60 -17.30 3.87
C GLY A 252 7.79 -16.05 3.00
N TRP A 253 7.22 -14.90 3.38
CA TRP A 253 7.36 -13.67 2.61
C TRP A 253 8.70 -13.00 2.92
N THR A 254 9.37 -12.52 1.88
CA THR A 254 10.55 -11.68 2.00
C THR A 254 10.12 -10.24 2.30
N ILE A 255 10.59 -9.68 3.41
CA ILE A 255 10.30 -8.28 3.71
C ILE A 255 11.36 -7.39 3.04
N VAL A 256 10.90 -6.50 2.16
CA VAL A 256 11.75 -5.56 1.41
C VAL A 256 11.44 -4.11 1.82
N SER A 257 12.35 -3.18 1.53
CA SER A 257 12.08 -1.76 1.76
C SER A 257 11.04 -1.23 0.75
N PRO A 258 10.28 -0.17 1.08
CA PRO A 258 9.38 0.46 0.13
C PRO A 258 10.07 0.93 -1.16
N ALA A 259 11.28 1.49 -1.04
CA ALA A 259 12.08 1.88 -2.22
C ALA A 259 12.31 0.68 -3.16
N LYS A 260 12.68 -0.48 -2.60
CA LYS A 260 12.89 -1.71 -3.37
C LYS A 260 11.59 -2.23 -3.98
N ALA A 261 10.47 -2.21 -3.24
CA ALA A 261 9.19 -2.63 -3.78
C ALA A 261 8.75 -1.75 -4.95
N PHE A 262 8.96 -0.44 -4.85
CA PHE A 262 8.62 0.54 -5.88
C PHE A 262 9.49 0.49 -7.15
N GLU A 263 10.53 -0.35 -7.18
CA GLU A 263 11.27 -0.71 -8.41
C GLU A 263 10.49 -1.71 -9.28
N ASP A 264 9.48 -2.41 -8.73
CA ASP A 264 8.64 -3.33 -9.51
C ASP A 264 7.87 -2.54 -10.60
N PRO A 265 7.93 -2.95 -11.89
CA PRO A 265 7.28 -2.25 -12.99
C PRO A 265 5.77 -2.03 -12.82
N VAL A 266 5.09 -2.86 -12.02
CA VAL A 266 3.66 -2.69 -11.75
C VAL A 266 3.35 -1.30 -11.20
N TYR A 267 4.25 -0.71 -10.42
CA TYR A 267 4.08 0.62 -9.81
C TYR A 267 4.34 1.79 -10.77
N GLN A 268 4.66 1.51 -12.04
CA GLN A 268 4.69 2.50 -13.11
C GLN A 268 3.34 2.58 -13.86
N LEU A 269 2.41 1.66 -13.57
CA LEU A 269 1.10 1.64 -14.19
C LEU A 269 0.17 2.69 -13.56
N ALA A 270 -0.61 3.37 -14.40
CA ALA A 270 -1.56 4.40 -13.99
C ALA A 270 -2.96 4.09 -14.56
N PRO A 271 -3.62 3.01 -14.10
CA PRO A 271 -4.89 2.53 -14.67
C PRO A 271 -5.99 3.58 -14.59
N GLN A 272 -7.01 3.41 -15.44
CA GLN A 272 -8.24 4.19 -15.39
C GLN A 272 -9.02 3.78 -14.13
N ARG A 273 -9.27 4.73 -13.24
CA ARG A 273 -10.03 4.47 -12.00
C ARG A 273 -11.52 4.70 -12.24
N ALA A 274 -12.18 3.73 -12.88
CA ALA A 274 -13.62 3.80 -13.17
C ALA A 274 -14.51 3.74 -11.92
N ALA A 275 -13.96 3.28 -10.79
CA ALA A 275 -14.63 3.27 -9.51
C ALA A 275 -13.63 3.65 -8.40
N PRO A 276 -14.09 4.35 -7.35
CA PRO A 276 -13.20 5.02 -6.42
C PRO A 276 -12.59 4.09 -5.36
N GLY A 277 -11.46 4.55 -4.81
CA GLY A 277 -10.92 4.20 -3.49
C GLY A 277 -10.50 2.76 -3.25
N GLN A 278 -9.48 2.28 -3.98
CA GLN A 278 -8.94 0.93 -3.82
C GLN A 278 -7.46 0.86 -4.22
N SER A 279 -6.80 -0.25 -3.86
CA SER A 279 -5.44 -0.58 -4.26
C SER A 279 -5.23 -0.52 -5.78
N LEU A 280 -3.96 -0.45 -6.20
CA LEU A 280 -3.56 -0.47 -7.61
C LEU A 280 -4.09 -1.72 -8.32
N LEU A 281 -3.99 -2.89 -7.69
CA LEU A 281 -4.42 -4.16 -8.29
C LEU A 281 -5.93 -4.20 -8.54
N LEU A 282 -6.74 -3.72 -7.59
CA LEU A 282 -8.19 -3.64 -7.82
C LEU A 282 -8.57 -2.64 -8.91
N SER A 283 -7.84 -1.51 -8.99
CA SER A 283 -8.01 -0.53 -10.08
C SER A 283 -7.70 -1.15 -11.45
N MET A 284 -6.64 -1.95 -11.54
CA MET A 284 -6.29 -2.70 -12.75
C MET A 284 -7.33 -3.77 -13.08
N SER A 285 -7.74 -4.57 -12.10
CA SER A 285 -8.75 -5.62 -12.23
C SER A 285 -10.03 -5.12 -12.87
N ARG A 286 -10.52 -3.95 -12.43
CA ARG A 286 -11.71 -3.31 -12.99
C ARG A 286 -11.48 -2.77 -14.39
N SER A 287 -10.32 -2.15 -14.65
CA SER A 287 -9.96 -1.66 -15.99
C SER A 287 -9.92 -2.78 -17.02
N LEU A 288 -9.52 -3.98 -16.60
CA LEU A 288 -9.38 -5.16 -17.47
C LEU A 288 -10.63 -6.05 -17.48
N GLY A 289 -11.68 -5.72 -16.71
CA GLY A 289 -12.91 -6.53 -16.64
C GLY A 289 -12.70 -7.93 -16.07
N VAL A 290 -11.80 -8.10 -15.09
CA VAL A 290 -11.54 -9.41 -14.47
C VAL A 290 -12.74 -9.84 -13.63
N ASP A 291 -13.23 -11.06 -13.89
CA ASP A 291 -14.32 -11.68 -13.14
C ASP A 291 -13.95 -11.94 -11.67
N LYS A 292 -14.99 -12.02 -10.82
CA LYS A 292 -14.82 -12.45 -9.43
C LYS A 292 -14.29 -13.88 -9.38
N PHE A 293 -13.52 -14.18 -8.35
CA PHE A 293 -12.90 -15.49 -8.12
C PHE A 293 -12.92 -15.82 -6.63
N ASP A 294 -12.58 -17.07 -6.28
CA ASP A 294 -12.52 -17.51 -4.89
C ASP A 294 -11.60 -16.61 -4.05
N GLY A 295 -12.17 -15.96 -3.03
CA GLY A 295 -11.46 -14.99 -2.18
C GLY A 295 -11.67 -13.53 -2.59
N TRP A 296 -12.49 -13.25 -3.62
CA TRP A 296 -12.86 -11.89 -4.02
C TRP A 296 -13.50 -11.10 -2.89
N GLU A 297 -14.34 -11.74 -2.08
CA GLU A 297 -15.01 -11.12 -0.93
C GLU A 297 -13.99 -10.53 0.04
N ARG A 298 -12.83 -11.16 0.22
CA ARG A 298 -11.77 -10.65 1.11
C ARG A 298 -11.06 -9.42 0.57
N LEU A 299 -11.15 -9.15 -0.74
CA LEU A 299 -10.61 -7.93 -1.34
C LEU A 299 -11.53 -6.71 -1.13
N VAL A 300 -12.81 -6.96 -0.85
CA VAL A 300 -13.85 -5.90 -0.81
C VAL A 300 -14.56 -5.79 0.54
N ASP A 301 -14.41 -6.75 1.44
CA ASP A 301 -14.86 -6.69 2.83
C ASP A 301 -13.81 -5.99 3.69
N ASP A 302 -14.20 -4.90 4.35
CA ASP A 302 -13.32 -4.10 5.19
C ASP A 302 -13.09 -4.71 6.59
N GLY A 303 -13.62 -5.91 6.86
CA GLY A 303 -13.55 -6.58 8.16
C GLY A 303 -14.88 -6.62 8.90
N ASP A 304 -16.00 -6.24 8.26
CA ASP A 304 -17.32 -6.29 8.87
C ASP A 304 -17.75 -7.73 9.19
N ALA A 305 -17.40 -8.69 8.32
CA ALA A 305 -17.64 -10.10 8.58
C ALA A 305 -16.89 -10.61 9.82
N ASP A 306 -15.65 -10.14 9.99
CA ASP A 306 -14.79 -10.52 11.11
C ASP A 306 -15.28 -9.92 12.43
N ILE A 307 -15.74 -8.67 12.43
CA ILE A 307 -16.38 -8.02 13.58
C ILE A 307 -17.70 -8.69 13.92
N ALA A 308 -18.52 -9.07 12.94
CA ALA A 308 -19.75 -9.81 13.18
C ALA A 308 -19.47 -11.17 13.84
N SER A 309 -18.41 -11.85 13.42
CA SER A 309 -17.96 -13.12 14.04
C SER A 309 -17.54 -12.94 15.50
N LEU A 310 -16.82 -11.87 15.83
CA LEU A 310 -16.45 -11.54 17.21
C LEU A 310 -17.71 -11.31 18.07
N LYS A 311 -18.63 -10.46 17.60
CA LYS A 311 -19.88 -10.17 18.31
C LYS A 311 -20.75 -11.40 18.54
N ALA A 312 -20.81 -12.31 17.56
CA ALA A 312 -21.55 -13.56 17.69
C ALA A 312 -20.97 -14.49 18.79
N GLN A 313 -19.69 -14.34 19.12
CA GLN A 313 -19.02 -15.05 20.21
C GLN A 313 -19.14 -14.32 21.56
N GLY A 314 -19.92 -13.24 21.63
CA GLY A 314 -20.09 -12.43 22.84
C GLY A 314 -18.93 -11.47 23.12
N TYR A 315 -18.08 -11.22 22.11
CA TYR A 315 -16.93 -10.32 22.18
C TYR A 315 -17.30 -8.88 21.75
#